data_AF-A0A8H4SPF0-F1
#
_entry.id   AF-A0A8H4SPF0-F1
#
_cell.length_a   1.000
_cell.length_b   1.000
_cell.length_c   1.000
_cell.angle_alpha   90.00
_cell.angle_beta   90.00
_cell.angle_gamma   90.00
#
_symmetry.space_group_name_H-M   'P 1'
#
loop_
_entity.id
_entity.type
_entity.pdbx_description
1 polymer ?
#
loop_
_entity_poly.entity_id
_entity_poly.type
_entity_poly.pdbx_seq_one_letter_code
_entity_poly.pdbx_strand_id
1 'polypeptide(L)'
;MNSKLPGLSMQTVVTELDLTYRRRFSDLKIPEAYESLILDALKGDHSNFVRDDELDASWKIFSPLLHYLDDNKEIIPMEYPYGSRGPAVLDDFTSSYGYHFSDAAGYQWPVHSPAPNRL
;
A
#
# COMPACT_ATOMS: atom_id res chain seq x y z
N MET A 1 -7.94 -1.05 14.75
CA MET A 1 -8.09 -1.65 16.11
C MET A 1 -9.49 -1.38 16.61
N ASN A 2 -10.15 -2.31 17.30
CA ASN A 2 -11.46 -2.04 17.89
C ASN A 2 -11.28 -1.39 19.27
N SER A 3 -11.96 -0.26 19.49
CA SER A 3 -12.05 0.41 20.79
C SER A 3 -13.52 0.64 21.15
N LYS A 4 -13.80 0.85 22.43
CA LYS A 4 -15.13 1.26 22.87
C LYS A 4 -15.43 2.65 22.30
N LEU A 5 -16.62 2.83 21.72
CA LEU A 5 -17.09 4.14 21.30
C LEU A 5 -17.05 5.10 22.51
N PRO A 6 -16.34 6.24 22.42
CA PRO A 6 -16.33 7.22 23.49
C PRO A 6 -17.76 7.71 23.79
N GLY A 7 -18.28 7.45 24.99
CA GLY A 7 -19.63 7.85 25.40
C GLY A 7 -20.32 6.87 26.34
N LEU A 8 -21.63 7.05 26.51
CA LEU A 8 -22.49 6.21 27.36
C LEU A 8 -22.88 4.86 26.72
N SER A 9 -22.59 4.69 25.42
CA SER A 9 -22.85 3.45 24.69
C SER A 9 -21.76 2.41 24.94
N MET A 10 -22.11 1.12 24.82
CA MET A 10 -21.17 -0.02 24.86
C MET A 10 -20.83 -0.55 23.47
N GLN A 11 -21.15 0.22 22.42
CA GLN A 11 -20.79 -0.13 21.04
C GLN A 11 -19.28 -0.04 20.81
N THR A 12 -18.76 -0.92 19.97
CA THR A 12 -17.37 -0.88 19.51
C THR A 12 -17.25 -0.08 18.22
N VAL A 13 -16.15 0.63 18.07
CA VAL A 13 -15.80 1.40 16.87
C VAL A 13 -14.37 1.08 16.45
N VAL A 14 -14.12 1.11 15.14
CA VAL A 14 -12.77 0.96 14.59
C VAL A 14 -12.02 2.26 14.81
N THR A 15 -10.85 2.17 15.44
CA THR A 15 -9.91 3.26 15.73
C THR A 15 -8.51 2.88 15.26
N GLU A 16 -7.63 3.87 15.09
CA GLU A 16 -6.22 3.63 14.73
C GLU A 16 -5.23 4.05 15.81
N LEU A 17 -4.00 3.57 15.65
CA LEU A 17 -2.81 4.15 16.26
C LEU A 17 -2.06 4.86 15.13
N ASP A 18 -2.09 6.19 15.14
CA ASP A 18 -1.51 7.02 14.07
C ASP A 18 -0.05 7.42 14.38
N LEU A 19 0.87 6.95 13.53
CA LEU A 19 2.26 7.42 13.47
C LEU A 19 2.52 8.10 12.12
N THR A 20 2.05 9.33 11.99
CA THR A 20 2.41 10.17 10.85
C THR A 20 3.83 10.73 11.02
N TYR A 21 4.79 10.27 10.22
CA TYR A 21 6.21 10.63 10.30
C TYR A 21 6.44 12.15 10.26
N ARG A 22 5.78 12.86 9.34
CA ARG A 22 5.88 14.32 9.20
C ARG A 22 5.47 15.08 10.47
N ARG A 23 4.48 14.58 11.22
CA ARG A 23 4.01 15.20 12.48
C ARG A 23 4.92 14.86 13.66
N ARG A 24 5.42 13.63 13.71
CA ARG A 24 6.20 13.14 14.86
C ARG A 24 7.69 13.52 14.80
N PHE A 25 8.21 13.71 13.60
CA PHE A 25 9.63 13.94 13.30
C PHE A 25 9.79 15.11 12.33
N SER A 26 9.27 16.29 12.70
CA SER A 26 9.24 17.49 11.85
C SER A 26 10.63 17.95 11.38
N ASP A 27 11.66 17.69 12.19
CA ASP A 27 13.00 18.24 11.99
C ASP A 27 13.97 17.23 11.34
N LEU A 28 13.49 16.02 11.03
CA LEU A 28 14.28 14.97 10.41
C LEU A 28 14.06 14.95 8.89
N LYS A 29 15.16 15.10 8.13
CA LYS A 29 15.15 14.80 6.69
C LYS A 29 15.14 13.29 6.53
N ILE A 30 14.05 12.76 5.97
CA ILE A 30 14.01 11.37 5.51
C ILE A 30 14.84 11.33 4.21
N PRO A 31 15.92 10.52 4.13
CA PRO A 31 16.71 10.43 2.92
C PRO A 31 15.87 9.85 1.79
N GLU A 32 16.11 10.32 0.57
CA GLU A 32 15.49 9.75 -0.63
C GLU A 32 16.03 8.33 -0.88
N ALA A 33 15.24 7.49 -1.55
CA ALA A 33 15.59 6.08 -1.75
C ALA A 33 17.00 5.89 -2.34
N TYR A 34 17.37 6.70 -3.33
CA TYR A 34 18.70 6.64 -3.95
C TYR A 34 19.82 7.22 -3.06
N GLU A 35 19.54 8.21 -2.20
CA GLU A 35 20.54 8.75 -1.26
C GLU A 35 20.99 7.64 -0.30
N SER A 36 20.03 6.87 0.22
CA SER A 36 20.30 5.71 1.09
C SER A 36 21.01 4.58 0.35
N LEU A 37 20.53 4.17 -0.83
CA LEU A 37 21.13 3.04 -1.56
C LEU A 37 22.57 3.32 -1.99
N ILE A 38 22.89 4.54 -2.40
CA ILE A 38 24.26 4.91 -2.76
C ILE A 38 25.16 4.89 -1.52
N LEU A 39 24.67 5.40 -0.38
CA LEU A 39 25.42 5.35 0.88
C LEU A 39 25.68 3.91 1.34
N ASP A 40 24.71 3.02 1.20
CA ASP A 40 24.83 1.60 1.55
C ASP A 40 25.85 0.89 0.65
N ALA A 41 25.82 1.17 -0.67
CA ALA A 41 26.82 0.67 -1.61
C ALA A 41 28.25 1.12 -1.27
N LEU A 42 28.43 2.38 -0.84
CA LEU A 42 29.73 2.90 -0.42
C LEU A 42 30.23 2.28 0.90
N LYS A 43 29.30 1.91 1.79
CA LYS A 43 29.62 1.22 3.05
C LYS A 43 29.85 -0.27 2.88
N GLY A 44 29.57 -0.83 1.70
CA GLY A 44 29.58 -2.27 1.46
C GLY A 44 28.43 -3.00 2.17
N ASP A 45 27.35 -2.29 2.49
CA ASP A 45 26.13 -2.90 3.03
C ASP A 45 25.23 -3.33 1.87
N HIS A 46 25.03 -4.64 1.77
CA HIS A 46 24.24 -5.26 0.70
C HIS A 46 22.82 -5.65 1.14
N SER A 47 22.38 -5.28 2.36
CA SER A 47 21.08 -5.72 2.90
C SER A 47 19.86 -5.17 2.13
N ASN A 48 19.99 -4.01 1.47
CA ASN A 48 18.91 -3.40 0.67
C ASN A 48 19.00 -3.74 -0.83
N PHE A 49 19.90 -4.65 -1.22
CA PHE A 49 20.09 -5.06 -2.60
C PHE A 49 19.53 -6.46 -2.82
N VAL A 50 18.89 -6.66 -3.97
CA VAL A 50 18.36 -7.97 -4.37
C VAL A 50 19.52 -8.91 -4.65
N ARG A 51 19.47 -10.10 -4.05
CA ARG A 51 20.48 -11.15 -4.30
C ARG A 51 20.13 -11.99 -5.53
N ASP A 52 21.12 -12.69 -6.07
CA ASP A 52 20.93 -13.51 -7.27
C ASP A 52 19.89 -14.64 -7.08
N ASP A 53 19.84 -15.24 -5.90
CA ASP A 53 18.88 -16.29 -5.53
C ASP A 53 17.44 -15.75 -5.35
N GLU A 54 17.30 -14.55 -4.80
CA GLU A 54 16.01 -13.85 -4.70
C GLU A 54 15.47 -13.47 -6.09
N LEU A 55 16.36 -13.03 -6.98
CA LEU A 55 16.03 -12.70 -8.36
C LEU A 55 15.56 -13.93 -9.14
N ASP A 56 16.30 -15.06 -9.05
CA ASP A 56 15.91 -16.32 -9.70
C ASP A 56 14.55 -16.83 -9.18
N ALA A 57 14.33 -16.78 -7.86
CA ALA A 57 13.05 -17.17 -7.26
C ALA A 57 11.88 -16.28 -7.75
N SER A 58 12.10 -14.97 -7.85
CA SER A 58 11.10 -14.03 -8.36
C SER A 58 10.74 -14.33 -9.82
N TRP A 59 11.73 -14.53 -10.68
CA TRP A 59 11.51 -14.92 -12.07
C TRP A 59 10.84 -16.27 -12.20
N LYS A 60 11.19 -17.25 -11.37
CA LYS A 60 10.54 -18.56 -11.38
C LYS A 60 9.03 -18.49 -11.11
N ILE A 61 8.60 -17.54 -10.28
CA ILE A 61 7.17 -17.33 -9.97
C ILE A 61 6.45 -16.65 -11.14
N PHE A 62 7.02 -15.58 -11.71
CA PHE A 62 6.32 -14.77 -12.72
C PHE A 62 6.51 -15.24 -14.17
N SER A 63 7.64 -15.86 -14.51
CA SER A 63 7.93 -16.30 -15.89
C SER A 63 6.85 -17.18 -16.51
N PRO A 64 6.29 -18.20 -15.82
CA PRO A 64 5.24 -19.04 -16.42
C PRO A 64 3.98 -18.25 -16.77
N LEU A 65 3.61 -17.28 -15.92
CA LEU A 65 2.45 -16.41 -16.16
C LEU A 65 2.72 -15.46 -17.33
N LEU A 66 3.92 -14.87 -17.39
CA LEU A 66 4.31 -13.97 -18.47
C LEU A 66 4.34 -14.69 -19.82
N HIS A 67 4.95 -15.89 -19.89
CA HIS A 67 4.95 -16.69 -21.11
C HIS A 67 3.53 -17.09 -21.53
N TYR A 68 2.67 -17.44 -20.57
CA TYR A 68 1.26 -17.74 -20.88
C TYR A 68 0.53 -16.52 -21.47
N LEU A 69 0.75 -15.32 -20.94
CA LEU A 69 0.20 -14.07 -21.51
C LEU A 69 0.78 -13.74 -22.89
N ASP A 70 2.04 -14.09 -23.14
CA ASP A 70 2.67 -13.90 -24.44
C ASP A 70 2.15 -14.85 -25.50
N ASP A 71 1.93 -16.12 -25.16
CA ASP A 71 1.39 -17.12 -26.07
C ASP A 71 -0.11 -16.91 -26.34
N ASN A 72 -0.86 -16.38 -25.37
CA ASN A 72 -2.32 -16.21 -25.45
C ASN A 72 -2.69 -14.74 -25.64
N LYS A 73 -2.41 -14.19 -26.83
CA LYS A 73 -2.76 -12.81 -27.20
C LYS A 73 -4.27 -12.51 -27.23
N GLU A 74 -5.11 -13.52 -27.09
CA GLU A 74 -6.57 -13.38 -26.94
C GLU A 74 -6.97 -12.85 -25.55
N ILE A 75 -6.07 -12.90 -24.56
CA ILE A 75 -6.29 -12.35 -23.22
C ILE A 75 -6.14 -10.83 -23.30
N ILE A 76 -7.26 -10.12 -23.41
CA ILE A 76 -7.31 -8.65 -23.47
C ILE A 76 -7.44 -8.10 -22.04
N PRO A 77 -6.59 -7.15 -21.62
CA PRO A 77 -6.76 -6.45 -20.35
C PRO A 77 -8.12 -5.77 -20.26
N MET A 78 -8.80 -5.90 -19.13
CA MET A 78 -10.07 -5.21 -18.89
C MET A 78 -9.86 -3.70 -18.82
N GLU A 79 -10.68 -2.96 -19.56
CA GLU A 79 -10.67 -1.50 -19.52
C GLU A 79 -11.24 -0.98 -18.20
N TYR A 80 -10.69 0.13 -17.71
CA TYR A 80 -11.17 0.82 -16.53
C TYR A 80 -11.01 2.35 -16.70
N PRO A 81 -11.93 3.16 -16.13
CA PRO A 81 -11.84 4.61 -16.23
C PRO A 81 -10.57 5.18 -15.61
N TYR A 82 -9.99 6.21 -16.23
CA TYR A 82 -8.85 6.92 -15.66
C TYR A 82 -9.21 7.52 -14.29
N GLY A 83 -8.35 7.30 -13.29
CA GLY A 83 -8.59 7.70 -11.89
C GLY A 83 -9.44 6.73 -11.08
N SER A 84 -9.94 5.64 -11.68
CA SER A 84 -10.53 4.54 -10.92
C SER A 84 -9.44 3.72 -10.20
N ARG A 85 -9.88 2.84 -9.28
CA ARG A 85 -8.99 1.91 -8.55
C ARG A 85 -8.73 0.60 -9.31
N GLY A 86 -9.12 0.53 -10.59
CA GLY A 86 -9.04 -0.68 -11.41
C GLY A 86 -10.41 -1.12 -11.95
N PRO A 87 -10.48 -2.33 -12.54
CA PRO A 87 -11.71 -2.92 -13.06
C PRO A 87 -12.61 -3.44 -11.93
N ALA A 88 -13.93 -3.40 -12.12
CA ALA A 88 -14.92 -3.82 -11.11
C ALA A 88 -14.76 -5.28 -10.66
N VAL A 89 -14.29 -6.15 -11.56
CA VAL A 89 -14.04 -7.58 -11.28
C VAL A 89 -12.96 -7.77 -10.20
N LEU A 90 -12.11 -6.76 -9.94
CA LEU A 90 -11.07 -6.82 -8.91
C LEU A 90 -11.66 -6.98 -7.50
N ASP A 91 -12.80 -6.33 -7.21
CA ASP A 91 -13.45 -6.40 -5.91
C ASP A 91 -14.07 -7.80 -5.67
N ASP A 92 -14.66 -8.39 -6.71
CA ASP A 92 -15.18 -9.76 -6.68
C ASP A 92 -14.03 -10.78 -6.54
N PHE A 93 -12.95 -10.58 -7.29
CA PHE A 93 -11.75 -11.43 -7.24
C PHE A 93 -11.14 -11.40 -5.84
N THR A 94 -10.87 -10.22 -5.28
CA THR A 94 -10.27 -10.11 -3.94
C THR A 94 -11.18 -10.66 -2.84
N SER A 95 -12.51 -10.46 -2.96
CA SER A 95 -13.50 -11.06 -2.06
C SER A 95 -13.48 -12.58 -2.09
N SER A 96 -13.25 -13.20 -3.26
CA SER A 96 -13.13 -14.67 -3.35
C SER A 96 -11.93 -15.25 -2.57
N TYR A 97 -10.88 -14.44 -2.37
CA TYR A 97 -9.71 -14.79 -1.54
C TYR A 97 -9.82 -14.28 -0.09
N GLY A 98 -11.00 -13.83 0.33
CA GLY A 98 -11.28 -13.40 1.71
C GLY A 98 -10.80 -11.98 2.05
N TYR A 99 -10.36 -11.21 1.06
CA TYR A 99 -10.10 -9.78 1.24
C TYR A 99 -11.36 -8.99 0.90
N HIS A 100 -11.98 -8.40 1.91
CA HIS A 100 -13.10 -7.48 1.71
C HIS A 100 -12.61 -6.06 1.96
N PHE A 101 -12.75 -5.20 0.95
CA PHE A 101 -12.57 -3.78 1.14
C PHE A 101 -13.69 -3.28 2.07
N SER A 102 -13.34 -2.91 3.30
CA SER A 102 -14.32 -2.35 4.22
C SER A 102 -14.76 -0.99 3.69
N ASP A 103 -16.00 -0.91 3.23
CA ASP A 103 -16.62 0.35 2.83
C ASP A 103 -16.45 1.43 3.92
N ALA A 104 -16.39 2.69 3.49
CA ALA A 104 -16.28 3.90 4.31
C ALA A 104 -17.36 4.05 5.41
N ALA A 105 -18.33 3.13 5.48
CA ALA A 105 -19.31 3.04 6.56
C ALA A 105 -18.72 2.49 7.88
N GLY A 106 -17.70 1.61 7.81
CA GLY A 106 -17.14 0.96 9.00
C GLY A 106 -15.96 1.70 9.63
N TYR A 107 -15.21 2.45 8.80
CA TYR A 107 -14.03 3.19 9.21
C TYR A 107 -14.08 4.60 8.64
N GLN A 108 -14.00 5.59 9.53
CA GLN A 108 -14.02 7.00 9.17
C GLN A 108 -12.78 7.69 9.72
N TRP A 109 -11.93 8.18 8.83
CA TRP A 109 -10.80 9.02 9.20
C TRP A 109 -11.27 10.46 9.41
N PRO A 110 -10.98 11.11 10.56
CA PRO A 110 -11.34 12.50 10.77
C PRO A 110 -10.59 13.40 9.78
N VAL A 111 -11.32 14.17 8.98
CA VAL A 111 -10.72 15.16 8.06
C VAL A 111 -10.15 16.31 8.88
N HIS A 112 -8.87 16.24 9.22
CA HIS A 112 -8.14 17.38 9.78
C HIS A 112 -7.96 18.42 8.68
N SER A 113 -8.89 19.38 8.57
CA SER A 113 -8.67 20.58 7.77
C SER A 113 -7.50 21.35 8.38
N PRO A 114 -6.42 21.65 7.62
CA PRO A 114 -5.41 22.58 8.11
C PRO A 114 -6.11 23.92 8.35
N ALA A 115 -6.02 24.44 9.58
CA ALA A 115 -6.52 25.78 9.88
C ALA A 115 -5.89 26.76 8.87
N PRO A 116 -6.66 27.69 8.28
CA PRO A 116 -6.10 28.68 7.38
C PRO A 116 -5.02 29.46 8.12
N ASN A 117 -3.81 29.51 7.54
CA ASN A 117 -2.73 30.37 8.01
C ASN A 117 -3.30 31.77 8.24
N ARG A 118 -3.36 32.20 9.50
CA ARG A 118 -3.60 33.61 9.82
C ARG A 118 -2.30 34.33 9.50
N LEU A 119 -2.34 35.14 8.44
CA LEU A 119 -1.38 36.21 8.18
C LEU A 119 -1.42 37.25 9.30
#